data_AF-A0A7S0RSE3-F1
#
_entry.id   AF-A0A7S0RSE3-F1
#
_cell.length_a   1.000
_cell.length_b   1.000
_cell.length_c   1.000
_cell.angle_alpha   90.00
_cell.angle_beta   90.00
_cell.angle_gamma   90.00
#
_symmetry.space_group_name_H-M   'P 1'
#
loop_
_entity.id
_entity.type
_entity.pdbx_description
1 polymer ?
#
loop_
_entity_poly.entity_id
_entity_poly.type
_entity_poly.pdbx_seq_one_letter_code
_entity_poly.pdbx_strand_id
1 'polypeptide(L)'
;PIMLRSSHCVLAGKSEEELARLGECPLDPGGYFIVKGTEKVILIQEQLSKNRIIIDIDSKGEVASSVTSSTHERKSKTNLVTKHGRVYLRHNTFSDDIPILVMLKAMGVESDQEVVQLIGTSRDIVNLLAPSIQECCTLQVHTQQQALEYMGSKVKTARSSWVRVKKSKVDEVRDILANVVLAHVPVRQFDFR
;
A
#
# COMPACT_ATOMS: atom_id res chain seq x y z
N PRO A 1 -13.28 -28.16 -9.58
CA PRO A 1 -12.82 -29.05 -8.49
C PRO A 1 -13.57 -28.74 -7.19
N ILE A 2 -14.23 -29.72 -6.60
CA ILE A 2 -15.00 -29.55 -5.34
C ILE A 2 -14.17 -30.15 -4.21
N MET A 3 -14.06 -29.43 -3.08
CA MET A 3 -13.36 -29.92 -1.89
C MET A 3 -14.17 -31.05 -1.24
N LEU A 4 -13.52 -32.14 -0.86
CA LEU A 4 -14.17 -33.28 -0.23
C LEU A 4 -14.83 -32.84 1.10
N ARG A 5 -16.06 -33.31 1.34
CA ARG A 5 -16.92 -32.92 2.49
C ARG A 5 -17.35 -31.45 2.55
N SER A 6 -17.13 -30.65 1.51
CA SER A 6 -17.76 -29.32 1.39
C SER A 6 -19.27 -29.42 1.13
N SER A 7 -20.01 -28.30 1.25
CA SER A 7 -21.48 -28.27 1.10
C SER A 7 -22.02 -28.79 -0.24
N HIS A 8 -21.18 -28.85 -1.28
CA HIS A 8 -21.54 -29.34 -2.61
C HIS A 8 -20.96 -30.74 -2.91
N CYS A 9 -20.30 -31.37 -1.93
CA CYS A 9 -19.78 -32.73 -2.05
C CYS A 9 -20.90 -33.74 -1.74
N VAL A 10 -20.92 -34.86 -2.47
CA VAL A 10 -21.87 -35.96 -2.22
C VAL A 10 -21.77 -36.54 -0.80
N LEU A 11 -20.62 -36.38 -0.15
CA LEU A 11 -20.35 -36.86 1.22
C LEU A 11 -20.90 -35.93 2.32
N ALA A 12 -21.38 -34.73 1.96
CA ALA A 12 -21.84 -33.75 2.93
C ALA A 12 -23.09 -34.23 3.68
N GLY A 13 -23.04 -34.20 5.01
CA GLY A 13 -24.19 -34.51 5.87
C GLY A 13 -24.64 -35.98 5.87
N LYS A 14 -23.85 -36.88 5.27
CA LYS A 14 -24.14 -38.32 5.26
C LYS A 14 -23.84 -38.97 6.60
N SER A 15 -24.70 -39.91 6.98
CA SER A 15 -24.47 -40.81 8.11
C SER A 15 -23.33 -41.79 7.83
N GLU A 16 -22.77 -42.41 8.87
CA GLU A 16 -21.70 -43.40 8.73
C GLU A 16 -22.11 -44.58 7.82
N GLU A 17 -23.36 -45.02 7.90
CA GLU A 17 -23.90 -46.07 7.04
C GLU A 17 -23.93 -45.67 5.57
N GLU A 18 -24.32 -44.42 5.27
CA GLU A 18 -24.34 -43.91 3.90
C GLU A 18 -22.93 -43.70 3.34
N LEU A 19 -21.96 -43.29 4.18
CA LEU A 19 -20.55 -43.18 3.79
C LEU A 19 -19.96 -44.56 3.48
N ALA A 20 -20.27 -45.57 4.29
CA ALA A 20 -19.87 -46.95 4.03
C ALA A 20 -20.41 -47.47 2.68
N ARG A 21 -21.66 -47.13 2.32
CA ARG A 21 -22.25 -47.47 1.01
C ARG A 21 -21.54 -46.79 -0.17
N LEU A 22 -20.88 -45.67 0.08
CA LEU A 22 -20.10 -44.93 -0.93
C LEU A 22 -18.62 -45.35 -0.95
N GLY A 23 -18.20 -46.27 -0.09
CA GLY A 23 -16.82 -46.71 0.02
C GLY A 23 -15.90 -45.71 0.72
N GLU A 24 -16.45 -44.77 1.48
CA GLU A 24 -15.71 -43.69 2.12
C GLU A 24 -15.58 -43.90 3.62
N CYS A 25 -14.43 -43.52 4.18
CA CYS A 25 -14.18 -43.65 5.61
C CYS A 25 -14.90 -42.53 6.39
N PRO A 26 -15.72 -42.84 7.42
CA PRO A 26 -16.38 -41.82 8.23
C PRO A 26 -15.39 -40.95 9.02
N LEU A 27 -14.21 -41.49 9.35
CA LEU A 27 -13.16 -40.80 10.09
C LEU A 27 -12.20 -39.97 9.22
N ASP A 28 -12.33 -40.01 7.88
CA ASP A 28 -11.55 -39.12 7.00
C ASP A 28 -11.88 -37.65 7.32
N PRO A 29 -10.91 -36.78 7.66
CA PRO A 29 -11.18 -35.37 7.90
C PRO A 29 -11.79 -34.64 6.68
N GLY A 30 -11.52 -35.10 5.45
CA GLY A 30 -11.86 -34.36 4.24
C GLY A 30 -11.07 -33.04 4.13
N GLY A 31 -11.62 -32.05 3.41
CA GLY A 31 -10.96 -30.72 3.29
C GLY A 31 -9.82 -30.65 2.27
N TYR A 32 -9.64 -31.70 1.46
CA TYR A 32 -8.69 -31.75 0.35
C TYR A 32 -9.40 -31.89 -1.00
N PHE A 33 -8.64 -31.79 -2.09
CA PHE A 33 -9.12 -31.91 -3.45
C PHE A 33 -8.57 -33.17 -4.10
N ILE A 34 -9.38 -33.85 -4.90
CA ILE A 34 -8.90 -34.93 -5.78
C ILE A 34 -8.66 -34.33 -7.16
N VAL A 35 -7.41 -34.31 -7.61
CA VAL A 35 -6.99 -33.77 -8.91
C VAL A 35 -6.24 -34.86 -9.66
N LYS A 36 -6.80 -35.32 -10.80
CA LYS A 36 -6.24 -36.41 -11.62
C LYS A 36 -5.95 -37.69 -10.82
N GLY A 37 -6.85 -38.06 -9.91
CA GLY A 37 -6.70 -39.26 -9.07
C GLY A 37 -5.69 -39.12 -7.93
N THR A 38 -5.19 -37.91 -7.65
CA THR A 38 -4.29 -37.64 -6.53
C THR A 38 -4.92 -36.64 -5.56
N GLU A 39 -4.80 -36.92 -4.26
CA GLU A 39 -5.22 -36.02 -3.19
C GLU A 39 -4.26 -34.83 -3.07
N LYS A 40 -4.81 -33.63 -2.98
CA LYS A 40 -4.09 -32.36 -2.90
C LYS A 40 -4.71 -31.47 -1.85
N VAL A 41 -3.90 -31.04 -0.90
CA VAL A 41 -4.27 -30.08 0.15
C VAL A 41 -3.71 -28.71 -0.22
N ILE A 42 -4.51 -27.65 -0.05
CA ILE A 42 -4.00 -26.28 -0.11
C ILE A 42 -3.57 -25.91 1.30
N LEU A 43 -2.27 -25.72 1.49
CA LEU A 43 -1.73 -25.30 2.79
C LEU A 43 -2.14 -23.86 3.08
N ILE A 44 -2.63 -23.62 4.30
CA ILE A 44 -2.92 -22.28 4.79
C ILE A 44 -1.61 -21.48 4.80
N GLN A 45 -1.62 -20.33 4.13
CA GLN A 45 -0.47 -19.44 4.05
C GLN A 45 -0.68 -18.25 4.97
N GLU A 46 0.24 -18.06 5.91
CA GLU A 46 0.31 -16.83 6.69
C GLU A 46 0.77 -15.66 5.79
N GLN A 47 0.10 -14.52 5.90
CA GLN A 47 0.46 -13.30 5.17
C GLN A 47 0.42 -12.11 6.12
N LEU A 48 1.31 -11.14 5.89
CA LEU A 48 1.27 -9.86 6.59
C LEU A 48 -0.07 -9.16 6.36
N SER A 49 -0.54 -8.46 7.39
CA SER A 49 -1.75 -7.65 7.32
C SER A 49 -1.63 -6.60 6.22
N LYS A 50 -2.59 -6.62 5.29
CA LYS A 50 -2.75 -5.60 4.25
C LYS A 50 -3.52 -4.41 4.82
N ASN A 51 -3.37 -3.24 4.22
CA ASN A 51 -4.10 -2.00 4.57
C ASN A 51 -3.96 -1.62 6.07
N ARG A 52 -2.83 -1.95 6.68
CA ARG A 52 -2.50 -1.63 8.06
C ARG A 52 -1.11 -0.98 8.10
N ILE A 53 -1.01 0.09 8.89
CA ILE A 53 0.26 0.76 9.14
C ILE A 53 1.08 -0.11 10.10
N ILE A 54 2.30 -0.41 9.68
CA ILE A 54 3.30 -1.13 10.48
C ILE A 54 4.43 -0.15 10.75
N ILE A 55 4.77 0.02 12.02
CA ILE A 55 5.91 0.83 12.46
C ILE A 55 7.03 -0.14 12.84
N ASP A 56 8.22 0.14 12.36
CA ASP A 56 9.41 -0.69 12.58
C ASP A 56 10.65 0.20 12.73
N ILE A 57 11.74 -0.37 13.22
CA ILE A 57 13.05 0.27 13.28
C ILE A 57 13.91 -0.32 12.17
N ASP A 58 14.42 0.53 11.29
CA ASP A 58 15.27 0.08 10.20
C ASP A 58 16.63 -0.43 10.69
N SER A 59 17.42 -1.04 9.80
CA SER A 59 18.75 -1.57 10.16
C SER A 59 19.76 -0.51 10.59
N LYS A 60 19.43 0.78 10.44
CA LYS A 60 20.25 1.92 10.86
C LYS A 60 19.79 2.47 12.22
N GLY A 61 18.75 1.90 12.81
CA GLY A 61 18.16 2.36 14.07
C GLY A 61 17.14 3.50 13.90
N GLU A 62 16.76 3.83 12.67
CA GLU A 62 15.80 4.91 12.40
C GLU A 62 14.38 4.36 12.34
N VAL A 63 13.43 5.12 12.88
CA VAL A 63 12.01 4.74 12.82
C VAL A 63 11.49 4.88 11.40
N ALA A 64 10.86 3.81 10.91
CA ALA A 64 10.20 3.75 9.61
C ALA A 64 8.77 3.23 9.77
N SER A 65 7.87 3.66 8.88
CA SER A 65 6.54 3.09 8.81
C SER A 65 6.23 2.61 7.40
N SER A 66 5.48 1.54 7.26
CA SER A 66 5.06 1.03 5.97
C SER A 66 3.61 0.60 5.95
N VAL A 67 3.00 0.71 4.79
CA VAL A 67 1.65 0.20 4.53
C VAL A 67 1.64 -0.50 3.19
N THR A 68 1.25 -1.78 3.22
CA THR A 68 1.00 -2.57 2.02
C THR A 68 -0.47 -2.41 1.66
N SER A 69 -0.74 -1.50 0.72
CA SER A 69 -2.05 -1.26 0.15
C SER A 69 -2.41 -2.40 -0.78
N SER A 70 -3.54 -3.06 -0.56
CA SER A 70 -4.06 -4.11 -1.42
C SER A 70 -5.54 -3.87 -1.68
N THR A 71 -5.86 -3.56 -2.92
CA THR A 71 -7.22 -3.53 -3.46
C THR A 71 -7.41 -4.68 -4.45
N HIS A 72 -8.61 -4.81 -5.01
CA HIS A 72 -8.87 -5.75 -6.11
C HIS A 72 -8.00 -5.44 -7.34
N GLU A 73 -7.77 -4.15 -7.62
CA GLU A 73 -7.11 -3.68 -8.84
C GLU A 73 -5.60 -3.56 -8.69
N ARG A 74 -5.11 -3.23 -7.49
CA ARG A 74 -3.71 -2.86 -7.30
C ARG A 74 -3.17 -3.29 -5.94
N LYS A 75 -1.89 -3.65 -5.94
CA LYS A 75 -1.08 -3.77 -4.72
C LYS A 75 0.08 -2.80 -4.80
N SER A 76 0.28 -2.00 -3.76
CA SER A 76 1.39 -1.05 -3.65
C SER A 76 1.91 -1.00 -2.22
N LYS A 77 3.21 -0.77 -2.05
CA LYS A 77 3.83 -0.60 -0.74
C LYS A 77 4.38 0.81 -0.63
N THR A 78 3.87 1.56 0.33
CA THR A 78 4.32 2.92 0.63
C THR A 78 5.08 2.89 1.95
N ASN A 79 6.26 3.52 1.99
CA ASN A 79 7.06 3.62 3.20
C ASN A 79 7.31 5.10 3.54
N LEU A 80 7.25 5.43 4.82
CA LEU A 80 7.82 6.65 5.37
C LEU A 80 9.10 6.28 6.09
N VAL A 81 10.17 7.03 5.81
CA VAL A 81 11.51 6.77 6.35
C VAL A 81 12.08 8.04 6.93
N THR A 82 12.77 7.90 8.07
CA THR A 82 13.51 9.00 8.68
C THR A 82 14.96 8.93 8.24
N LYS A 83 15.53 10.06 7.79
CA LYS A 83 16.96 10.18 7.47
C LYS A 83 17.47 11.50 8.00
N HIS A 84 18.50 11.48 8.84
CA HIS A 84 19.12 12.69 9.38
C HIS A 84 18.10 13.67 10.02
N GLY A 85 17.12 13.12 10.74
CA GLY A 85 16.04 13.91 11.37
C GLY A 85 15.00 14.49 10.41
N ARG A 86 14.95 14.02 9.15
CA ARG A 86 13.96 14.43 8.14
C ARG A 86 13.12 13.26 7.68
N VAL A 87 11.84 13.51 7.42
CA VAL A 87 10.87 12.47 7.04
C VAL A 87 10.63 12.49 5.53
N TYR A 88 10.73 11.32 4.91
CA TYR A 88 10.55 11.16 3.46
C TYR A 88 9.56 10.05 3.12
N LEU A 89 8.84 10.26 2.02
CA LEU A 89 8.07 9.24 1.31
C LEU A 89 9.01 8.44 0.39
N ARG A 90 9.11 7.14 0.64
CA ARG A 90 9.77 6.17 -0.25
C ARG A 90 8.74 5.30 -0.95
N HIS A 91 8.67 5.43 -2.27
CA HIS A 91 7.79 4.63 -3.13
C HIS A 91 8.48 4.27 -4.45
N ASN A 92 8.24 3.06 -4.96
CA ASN A 92 8.96 2.53 -6.12
C ASN A 92 8.79 3.35 -7.41
N THR A 93 7.71 4.11 -7.51
CA THR A 93 7.41 5.01 -8.64
C THR A 93 8.37 6.20 -8.74
N PHE A 94 8.99 6.63 -7.64
CA PHE A 94 9.92 7.76 -7.64
C PHE A 94 11.37 7.27 -7.67
N SER A 95 12.25 8.02 -8.33
CA SER A 95 13.71 7.80 -8.41
C SER A 95 14.35 7.97 -7.04
N ASP A 96 13.95 9.02 -6.34
CA ASP A 96 14.46 9.43 -5.05
C ASP A 96 13.34 9.44 -4.01
N ASP A 97 13.72 9.44 -2.73
CA ASP A 97 12.77 9.65 -1.64
C ASP A 97 12.26 11.11 -1.69
N ILE A 98 10.94 11.30 -1.55
CA ILE A 98 10.29 12.61 -1.65
C ILE A 98 10.12 13.20 -0.24
N PRO A 99 10.52 14.45 0.04
CA PRO A 99 10.28 15.08 1.34
C PRO A 99 8.79 15.08 1.68
N ILE A 100 8.43 14.75 2.92
CA ILE A 100 7.02 14.57 3.29
C ILE A 100 6.19 15.85 3.12
N LEU A 101 6.78 17.02 3.41
CA LEU A 101 6.12 18.32 3.21
C LEU A 101 5.80 18.58 1.74
N VAL A 102 6.68 18.19 0.81
CA VAL A 102 6.43 18.34 -0.63
C VAL A 102 5.24 17.49 -1.05
N MET A 103 5.14 16.25 -0.55
CA MET A 103 3.99 15.38 -0.81
C MET A 103 2.68 16.00 -0.28
N LEU A 104 2.69 16.53 0.95
CA LEU A 104 1.50 17.14 1.57
C LEU A 104 1.04 18.40 0.81
N LYS A 105 1.98 19.25 0.38
CA LYS A 105 1.68 20.40 -0.49
C LYS A 105 1.10 19.95 -1.82
N ALA A 106 1.63 18.89 -2.44
CA ALA A 106 1.09 18.31 -3.67
C ALA A 106 -0.35 17.78 -3.50
N MET A 107 -0.70 17.30 -2.31
CA MET A 107 -2.07 16.88 -1.95
C MET A 107 -3.00 18.06 -1.59
N GLY A 108 -2.52 19.30 -1.60
CA GLY A 108 -3.34 20.50 -1.36
C GLY A 108 -3.31 21.03 0.08
N VAL A 109 -2.37 20.56 0.91
CA VAL A 109 -2.06 21.16 2.23
C VAL A 109 -0.86 22.08 2.06
N GLU A 110 -1.12 23.30 1.56
CA GLU A 110 -0.05 24.25 1.20
C GLU A 110 0.54 24.95 2.42
N SER A 111 -0.27 25.24 3.44
CA SER A 111 0.16 25.97 4.63
C SER A 111 0.98 25.08 5.57
N ASP A 112 2.21 25.50 5.89
CA ASP A 112 3.05 24.77 6.85
C ASP A 112 2.40 24.73 8.24
N GLN A 113 1.62 25.75 8.60
CA GLN A 113 0.84 25.76 9.83
C GLN A 113 -0.24 24.68 9.82
N GLU A 114 -0.94 24.50 8.70
CA GLU A 114 -1.96 23.45 8.54
C GLU A 114 -1.31 22.06 8.65
N VAL A 115 -0.13 21.86 8.03
CA VAL A 115 0.62 20.61 8.15
C VAL A 115 0.98 20.29 9.61
N VAL A 116 1.51 21.27 10.35
CA VAL A 116 1.84 21.09 11.77
C VAL A 116 0.59 20.73 12.58
N GLN A 117 -0.54 21.38 12.32
CA GLN A 117 -1.81 21.10 13.01
C GLN A 117 -2.34 19.70 12.71
N LEU A 118 -2.16 19.19 11.49
CA LEU A 118 -2.58 17.85 11.08
C LEU A 118 -1.71 16.75 11.71
N ILE A 119 -0.39 16.98 11.81
CA ILE A 119 0.55 15.99 12.36
C ILE A 119 0.53 16.01 13.89
N GLY A 120 0.59 17.20 14.50
CA GLY A 120 0.56 17.38 15.95
C GLY A 120 1.17 18.70 16.40
N THR A 121 0.49 19.36 17.34
CA THR A 121 0.85 20.70 17.84
C THR A 121 1.77 20.69 19.07
N SER A 122 2.07 19.51 19.63
CA SER A 122 2.98 19.41 20.77
C SER A 122 4.40 19.84 20.39
N ARG A 123 5.11 20.49 21.32
CA ARG A 123 6.45 21.05 21.09
C ARG A 123 7.44 20.00 20.56
N ASP A 124 7.35 18.77 21.07
CA ASP A 124 8.26 17.69 20.68
C ASP A 124 8.03 17.26 19.22
N ILE A 125 6.77 17.11 18.80
CA ILE A 125 6.42 16.80 17.40
C ILE A 125 6.85 17.93 16.46
N VAL A 126 6.61 19.18 16.85
CA VAL A 126 7.02 20.35 16.06
C VAL A 126 8.54 20.38 15.89
N ASN A 127 9.30 20.13 16.96
CA ASN A 127 10.76 20.07 16.90
C ASN A 127 11.27 18.95 15.99
N LEU A 128 10.61 17.78 15.99
CA LEU A 128 10.94 16.67 15.08
C LEU A 128 10.63 17.01 13.62
N LEU A 129 9.58 17.78 13.36
CA LEU A 129 9.18 18.16 11.99
C LEU A 129 9.98 19.35 11.43
N ALA A 130 10.52 20.22 12.30
CA ALA A 130 11.21 21.45 11.91
C ALA A 130 12.31 21.26 10.84
N PRO A 131 13.19 20.24 10.90
CA PRO A 131 14.18 20.01 9.85
C PRO A 131 13.57 19.70 8.48
N SER A 132 12.41 19.03 8.46
CA SER A 132 11.69 18.68 7.22
C SER A 132 11.01 19.92 6.61
N ILE A 133 10.50 20.83 7.45
CA ILE A 133 9.94 22.13 7.01
C ILE A 133 11.06 22.99 6.42
N GLN A 134 12.19 23.09 7.13
CA GLN A 134 13.34 23.86 6.66
C GLN A 134 13.87 23.35 5.31
N GLU A 135 13.93 22.03 5.11
CA GLU A 135 14.30 21.42 3.83
C GLU A 135 13.32 21.84 2.71
N CYS A 136 12.01 21.77 2.96
CA CYS A 136 11.00 22.18 1.98
C CYS A 136 11.13 23.67 1.59
N CYS A 137 11.39 24.55 2.57
CA CYS A 137 11.67 25.96 2.32
C CYS A 137 12.95 26.16 1.49
N THR A 138 14.00 25.38 1.77
CA THR A 138 15.26 25.43 1.00
C THR A 138 15.05 24.99 -0.46
N LEU A 139 14.14 24.05 -0.70
CA LEU A 139 13.75 23.61 -2.03
C LEU A 139 12.85 24.61 -2.77
N GLN A 140 12.43 25.71 -2.13
CA GLN A 140 11.56 26.75 -2.69
C GLN A 140 10.21 26.21 -3.21
N VAL A 141 9.67 25.18 -2.52
CA VAL A 141 8.36 24.59 -2.84
C VAL A 141 7.31 25.15 -1.88
N HIS A 142 6.50 26.08 -2.38
CA HIS A 142 5.49 26.79 -1.59
C HIS A 142 4.05 26.50 -2.04
N THR A 143 3.83 26.21 -3.32
CA THR A 143 2.50 25.94 -3.89
C THR A 143 2.31 24.47 -4.27
N GLN A 144 1.06 24.04 -4.41
CA GLN A 144 0.71 22.70 -4.89
C GLN A 144 1.31 22.43 -6.27
N GLN A 145 1.25 23.42 -7.17
CA GLN A 145 1.78 23.27 -8.52
C GLN A 145 3.30 23.04 -8.52
N GLN A 146 4.06 23.80 -7.72
CA GLN A 146 5.50 23.61 -7.56
C GLN A 146 5.84 22.24 -6.97
N ALA A 147 5.04 21.77 -6.01
CA ALA A 147 5.22 20.46 -5.40
C ALA A 147 4.98 19.32 -6.42
N LEU A 148 3.93 19.43 -7.23
CA LEU A 148 3.64 18.47 -8.31
C LEU A 148 4.76 18.46 -9.36
N GLU A 149 5.29 19.62 -9.74
CA GLU A 149 6.41 19.73 -10.68
C GLU A 149 7.70 19.13 -10.12
N TYR A 150 8.02 19.41 -8.85
CA TYR A 150 9.16 18.81 -8.15
C TYR A 150 9.06 17.29 -8.17
N MET A 151 7.93 16.73 -7.76
CA MET A 151 7.69 15.29 -7.77
C MET A 151 7.73 14.72 -9.19
N GLY A 152 7.22 15.46 -10.18
CA GLY A 152 7.22 15.08 -11.59
C GLY A 152 8.62 14.92 -12.17
N SER A 153 9.59 15.72 -11.69
CA SER A 153 11.00 15.57 -12.04
C SER A 153 11.61 14.26 -11.52
N LYS A 154 11.01 13.67 -10.47
CA LYS A 154 11.46 12.46 -9.76
C LYS A 154 10.67 11.21 -10.13
N VAL A 155 9.65 11.29 -10.99
CA VAL A 155 8.91 10.11 -11.45
C VAL A 155 9.84 9.26 -12.34
N LYS A 156 9.94 7.96 -12.04
CA LYS A 156 10.63 7.02 -12.93
C LYS A 156 9.80 6.83 -14.18
N THR A 157 10.34 7.23 -15.33
CA THR A 157 9.73 6.92 -16.62
C THR A 157 9.62 5.40 -16.79
N ALA A 158 8.40 4.88 -16.92
CA ALA A 158 8.19 3.46 -17.22
C ALA A 158 8.82 3.13 -18.59
N ARG A 159 9.60 2.04 -18.67
CA ARG A 159 10.15 1.49 -19.93
C ARG A 159 9.09 0.83 -20.82
N SER A 160 7.84 1.31 -20.81
CA SER A 160 6.81 0.82 -21.72
C SER A 160 6.84 1.66 -22.97
N SER A 161 7.58 1.18 -23.97
CA SER A 161 7.24 1.38 -25.38
C SER A 161 5.75 1.04 -25.57
N TRP A 162 5.07 1.69 -26.50
CA TRP A 162 3.63 1.60 -26.82
C TRP A 162 2.76 2.71 -26.20
N VAL A 163 2.62 3.77 -27.00
CA VAL A 163 1.48 4.69 -27.12
C VAL A 163 0.73 4.99 -25.81
N ARG A 164 1.41 5.60 -24.85
CA ARG A 164 0.71 6.45 -23.88
C ARG A 164 0.64 7.85 -24.46
N VAL A 165 -0.58 8.40 -24.54
CA VAL A 165 -0.79 9.84 -24.66
C VAL A 165 0.16 10.52 -23.66
N LYS A 166 1.00 11.44 -24.14
CA LYS A 166 1.93 12.20 -23.31
C LYS A 166 1.12 13.01 -22.30
N LYS A 167 0.81 12.43 -21.14
CA LYS A 167 0.30 13.18 -19.99
C LYS A 167 1.40 14.12 -19.51
N SER A 168 1.02 15.28 -18.98
CA SER A 168 1.99 16.14 -18.32
C SER A 168 2.57 15.40 -17.11
N LYS A 169 3.81 15.72 -16.72
CA LYS A 169 4.42 15.13 -15.52
C LYS A 169 3.59 15.44 -14.26
N VAL A 170 2.93 16.60 -14.23
CA VAL A 170 2.05 17.03 -13.14
C VAL A 170 0.82 16.11 -13.05
N ASP A 171 0.17 15.81 -14.18
CA ASP A 171 -0.99 14.92 -14.20
C ASP A 171 -0.60 13.47 -13.89
N GLU A 172 0.60 13.04 -14.31
CA GLU A 172 1.15 11.75 -13.92
C GLU A 172 1.34 11.66 -12.40
N VAL A 173 1.87 12.71 -11.75
CA VAL A 173 2.00 12.75 -10.29
C VAL A 173 0.63 12.74 -9.62
N ARG A 174 -0.34 13.53 -10.08
CA ARG A 174 -1.71 13.51 -9.54
C ARG A 174 -2.32 12.11 -9.61
N ASP A 175 -2.15 11.42 -10.74
CA ASP A 175 -2.59 10.03 -10.91
C ASP A 175 -1.89 9.08 -9.94
N ILE A 176 -0.58 9.23 -9.71
CA ILE A 176 0.12 8.34 -8.75
C ILE A 176 -0.33 8.63 -7.32
N LEU A 177 -0.51 9.89 -6.94
CA LEU A 177 -0.97 10.26 -5.60
C LEU A 177 -2.39 9.72 -5.34
N ALA A 178 -3.28 9.80 -6.32
CA ALA A 178 -4.67 9.36 -6.16
C ALA A 178 -4.84 7.83 -6.21
N ASN A 179 -4.06 7.14 -7.05
CA ASN A 179 -4.34 5.72 -7.38
C ASN A 179 -3.22 4.74 -7.04
N VAL A 180 -2.01 5.22 -6.74
CA VAL A 180 -0.83 4.37 -6.53
C VAL A 180 -0.33 4.47 -5.08
N VAL A 181 -0.05 5.68 -4.64
CA VAL A 181 0.32 5.99 -3.26
C VAL A 181 -0.93 5.78 -2.41
N LEU A 182 -0.83 4.91 -1.40
CA LEU A 182 -1.96 4.53 -0.55
C LEU A 182 -3.23 4.09 -1.33
N ALA A 183 -3.08 3.27 -2.37
CA ALA A 183 -4.15 2.89 -3.31
C ALA A 183 -5.46 2.31 -2.69
N HIS A 184 -5.46 1.98 -1.39
CA HIS A 184 -6.64 1.52 -0.67
C HIS A 184 -7.48 2.67 -0.06
N VAL A 185 -6.93 3.88 0.00
CA VAL A 185 -7.61 5.10 0.46
C VAL A 185 -8.27 5.74 -0.77
N PRO A 186 -9.61 5.86 -0.79
CA PRO A 186 -10.31 6.41 -1.95
C PRO A 186 -10.12 7.93 -2.03
N VAL A 187 -9.82 8.42 -3.24
CA VAL A 187 -9.70 9.85 -3.56
C VAL A 187 -10.76 10.17 -4.60
N ARG A 188 -11.63 11.16 -4.34
CA ARG A 188 -12.70 11.57 -5.26
C ARG A 188 -12.31 12.89 -5.91
N GLN A 189 -12.31 12.96 -7.24
CA GLN A 189 -12.03 14.18 -7.99
C GLN A 189 -10.70 14.87 -7.61
N PHE A 190 -9.66 14.10 -7.26
CA PHE A 190 -8.38 14.61 -6.75
C PHE A 190 -8.49 15.46 -5.47
N ASP A 191 -9.56 15.27 -4.70
CA ASP A 191 -9.67 15.79 -3.34
C ASP A 191 -9.03 14.81 -2.35
N PHE A 192 -7.94 15.26 -1.75
CA PHE A 192 -7.16 14.49 -0.77
C PHE A 192 -7.50 14.87 0.68
N ARG A 193 -8.52 15.72 0.88
CA ARG A 193 -9.02 16.13 2.20
C ARG A 193 -10.13 15.23 2.71
#